data_AF-A0A838GE38-F1
#
_entry.id   AF-A0A838GE38-F1
#
_cell.length_a   1.000
_cell.length_b   1.000
_cell.length_c   1.000
_cell.angle_alpha   90.00
_cell.angle_beta   90.00
_cell.angle_gamma   90.00
#
_symmetry.space_group_name_H-M   'P 1'
#
loop_
_entity.id
_entity.type
_entity.pdbx_description
1 polymer ?
#
loop_
_entity_poly.entity_id
_entity_poly.type
_entity_poly.pdbx_seq_one_letter_code
_entity_poly.pdbx_strand_id
1 'polypeptide(L)'
;MQSHILQLLAVIAMEPPALFNGNALRDEKVKVLRAVVPPRGEEVNQKTVRGQYEAGFVGGREVGAYRDEKGVRAASRTETYAAVELGIDNWRWAGVPFYLRTGKRLPRRVTEIAIEFKQVPHLMFQSIGDLDLTPNVITMRIQPDEGIALKFAAKVPGPTTQLRPVRMDFLYGTSFGEAGPDAYERLLLDAMLGDPTLFARRDEVETAWTLMQPILDGWDELPTPVYPYESGSWGPSKADALMRRDRREWRRP
;
A
#
# COMPACT_ATOMS: atom_id res chain seq x y z
N MET A 1 4.71 -9.09 -3.18
CA MET A 1 3.62 -8.71 -2.24
C MET A 1 3.78 -9.42 -0.90
N GLN A 2 3.97 -10.74 -0.89
CA GLN A 2 4.03 -11.58 0.32
C GLN A 2 4.94 -11.07 1.45
N SER A 3 6.15 -10.59 1.16
CA SER A 3 7.07 -10.17 2.23
C SER A 3 6.84 -8.71 2.66
N HIS A 4 7.42 -7.75 1.93
CA HIS A 4 7.47 -6.36 2.40
C HIS A 4 6.11 -5.69 2.64
N ILE A 5 5.10 -5.96 1.80
CA ILE A 5 3.81 -5.26 1.92
C ILE A 5 2.98 -5.80 3.08
N LEU A 6 2.98 -7.13 3.29
CA LEU A 6 2.29 -7.70 4.45
C LEU A 6 2.96 -7.32 5.76
N GLN A 7 4.28 -7.13 5.77
CA GLN A 7 4.97 -6.57 6.94
C GLN A 7 4.50 -5.14 7.25
N LEU A 8 4.39 -4.28 6.24
CA LEU A 8 3.86 -2.93 6.43
C LEU A 8 2.40 -2.95 6.89
N LEU A 9 1.56 -3.83 6.32
CA LEU A 9 0.19 -4.03 6.78
C LEU A 9 0.16 -4.43 8.25
N ALA A 10 0.99 -5.39 8.67
CA ALA A 10 1.04 -5.86 10.04
C ALA A 10 1.45 -4.74 11.01
N VAL A 11 2.46 -3.93 10.68
CA VAL A 11 2.90 -2.81 11.52
C VAL A 11 1.82 -1.73 11.66
N ILE A 12 1.05 -1.47 10.60
CA ILE A 12 -0.04 -0.48 10.63
C ILE A 12 -1.27 -1.01 11.37
N ALA A 13 -1.57 -2.29 11.23
CA ALA A 13 -2.82 -2.86 11.71
C ALA A 13 -2.74 -3.52 13.09
N MET A 14 -1.53 -3.81 13.60
CA MET A 14 -1.35 -4.45 14.91
C MET A 14 -1.93 -3.64 16.07
N GLU A 15 -2.26 -4.32 17.16
CA GLU A 15 -2.57 -3.63 18.41
C GLU A 15 -1.29 -3.10 19.07
N PRO A 16 -1.39 -2.09 19.95
CA PRO A 16 -0.27 -1.66 20.76
C PRO A 16 0.31 -2.84 21.57
N PRO A 17 1.60 -3.17 21.43
CA PRO A 17 2.18 -4.25 22.20
C PRO A 17 2.26 -3.88 23.69
N ALA A 18 2.08 -4.88 24.56
CA ALA A 18 2.15 -4.66 26.01
C ALA A 18 3.55 -4.23 26.49
N LEU A 19 4.59 -4.59 25.74
CA LEU A 19 5.98 -4.23 26.00
C LEU A 19 6.68 -3.86 24.69
N PHE A 20 7.63 -2.94 24.75
CA PHE A 20 8.49 -2.62 23.60
C PHE A 20 9.70 -3.55 23.54
N ASN A 21 9.47 -4.80 23.12
CA ASN A 21 10.52 -5.77 22.82
C ASN A 21 10.17 -6.58 21.57
N GLY A 22 11.19 -7.19 20.95
CA GLY A 22 11.02 -7.89 19.68
C GLY A 22 10.04 -9.06 19.70
N ASN A 23 9.81 -9.73 20.83
CA ASN A 23 8.80 -10.80 20.90
C ASN A 23 7.38 -10.24 20.96
N ALA A 24 7.12 -9.30 21.87
CA ALA A 24 5.80 -8.68 22.04
C ALA A 24 5.35 -7.97 20.74
N LEU A 25 6.27 -7.30 20.04
CA LEU A 25 5.97 -6.70 18.74
C LEU A 25 5.59 -7.75 17.69
N ARG A 26 6.36 -8.84 17.59
CA ARG A 26 6.10 -9.91 16.62
C ARG A 26 4.81 -10.67 16.93
N ASP A 27 4.47 -10.83 18.20
CA ASP A 27 3.21 -11.44 18.62
C ASP A 27 2.00 -10.62 18.12
N GLU A 28 2.02 -9.29 18.28
CA GLU A 28 0.94 -8.43 17.78
C GLU A 28 0.88 -8.38 16.24
N LYS A 29 2.03 -8.44 15.55
CA LYS A 29 2.06 -8.57 14.08
C LYS A 29 1.43 -9.89 13.62
N VAL A 30 1.79 -11.02 14.21
CA VAL A 30 1.21 -12.33 13.85
C VAL A 30 -0.27 -12.38 14.19
N LYS A 31 -0.67 -11.83 15.33
CA LYS A 31 -2.08 -11.75 15.75
C LYS A 31 -2.94 -11.01 14.73
N VAL A 32 -2.49 -9.86 14.22
CA VAL A 32 -3.26 -9.15 13.19
C VAL A 32 -3.25 -9.89 11.85
N LEU A 33 -2.13 -10.48 11.44
CA LEU A 33 -2.06 -11.25 10.19
C LEU A 33 -3.03 -12.45 10.19
N ARG A 34 -3.23 -13.09 11.34
CA ARG A 34 -4.23 -14.17 11.50
C ARG A 34 -5.68 -13.68 11.39
N ALA A 35 -5.93 -12.40 11.64
CA ALA A 35 -7.26 -11.79 11.50
C ALA A 35 -7.53 -11.30 10.07
N VAL A 36 -6.54 -11.32 9.18
CA VAL A 36 -6.76 -10.90 7.79
C VAL A 36 -7.57 -11.97 7.05
N VAL A 37 -8.59 -11.52 6.31
CA VAL A 37 -9.47 -12.39 5.52
C VAL A 37 -9.04 -12.34 4.05
N PRO A 38 -8.32 -13.36 3.54
CA PRO A 38 -7.96 -13.40 2.13
C PRO A 38 -9.17 -13.72 1.25
N PRO A 39 -9.28 -13.13 0.04
CA PRO A 39 -10.32 -13.52 -0.90
C PRO A 39 -10.13 -14.97 -1.34
N ARG A 40 -11.23 -15.67 -1.59
CA ARG A 40 -11.25 -17.09 -2.02
C ARG A 40 -12.27 -17.30 -3.14
N GLY A 41 -12.02 -18.29 -3.98
CA GLY A 41 -12.91 -18.62 -5.12
C GLY A 41 -13.17 -17.38 -5.97
N GLU A 42 -14.42 -17.16 -6.37
CA GLU A 42 -14.80 -16.02 -7.23
C GLU A 42 -14.50 -14.64 -6.63
N GLU A 43 -14.33 -14.52 -5.31
CA GLU A 43 -13.90 -13.25 -4.71
C GLU A 43 -12.51 -12.84 -5.17
N VAL A 44 -11.64 -13.78 -5.57
CA VAL A 44 -10.30 -13.45 -6.09
C VAL A 44 -10.41 -12.57 -7.33
N ASN A 45 -11.31 -12.88 -8.27
CA ASN A 45 -11.58 -12.05 -9.45
C ASN A 45 -12.13 -10.66 -9.11
N GLN A 46 -12.78 -10.53 -7.95
CA GLN A 46 -13.43 -9.30 -7.53
C GLN A 46 -12.48 -8.39 -6.72
N LYS A 47 -11.73 -8.97 -5.78
CA LYS A 47 -10.92 -8.24 -4.80
C LYS A 47 -9.44 -8.15 -5.19
N THR A 48 -9.04 -8.78 -6.29
CA THR A 48 -7.67 -8.73 -6.77
C THR A 48 -7.58 -8.33 -8.23
N VAL A 49 -6.47 -7.70 -8.59
CA VAL A 49 -6.11 -7.34 -9.96
C VAL A 49 -4.65 -7.69 -10.15
N ARG A 50 -4.35 -8.53 -11.14
CA ARG A 50 -2.98 -8.78 -11.61
C ARG A 50 -2.79 -8.17 -12.99
N GLY A 51 -1.61 -7.63 -13.24
CA GLY A 51 -1.29 -7.00 -14.52
C GLY A 51 0.11 -7.30 -15.01
N GLN A 52 0.34 -7.07 -16.31
CA GLN A 52 1.63 -7.25 -16.96
C GLN A 52 1.94 -6.00 -17.81
N TYR A 53 3.13 -5.42 -17.66
CA TYR A 53 3.47 -4.21 -18.41
C TYR A 53 3.69 -4.53 -19.88
N GLU A 54 3.21 -3.62 -20.72
CA GLU A 54 3.51 -3.55 -22.14
C GLU A 54 4.58 -2.49 -22.42
N ALA A 55 4.96 -2.33 -23.68
CA ALA A 55 5.88 -1.30 -24.09
C ALA A 55 5.34 0.10 -23.72
N GLY A 56 6.24 1.04 -23.50
CA GLY A 56 5.88 2.39 -23.08
C GLY A 56 7.11 3.22 -22.71
N PHE A 57 6.91 4.25 -21.90
CA PHE A 57 7.96 5.19 -21.54
C PHE A 57 8.11 5.34 -20.03
N VAL A 58 9.31 5.07 -19.49
CA VAL A 58 9.62 5.29 -18.07
C VAL A 58 10.76 6.30 -17.96
N GLY A 59 10.50 7.43 -17.30
CA GLY A 59 11.49 8.51 -17.15
C GLY A 59 11.96 9.07 -18.50
N GLY A 60 11.07 9.14 -19.49
CA GLY A 60 11.36 9.61 -20.85
C GLY A 60 12.12 8.62 -21.73
N ARG A 61 12.38 7.39 -21.26
CA ARG A 61 13.02 6.34 -22.04
C ARG A 61 12.02 5.28 -22.47
N GLU A 62 12.07 4.90 -23.74
CA GLU A 62 11.31 3.77 -24.26
C GLU A 62 11.77 2.46 -23.61
N VAL A 63 10.80 1.63 -23.22
CA VAL A 63 11.04 0.31 -22.62
C VAL A 63 10.10 -0.69 -23.30
N GLY A 64 10.60 -1.91 -23.53
CA GLY A 64 9.83 -2.99 -24.15
C GLY A 64 8.78 -3.60 -23.23
N ALA A 65 7.93 -4.46 -23.78
CA ALA A 65 6.96 -5.22 -23.00
C ALA A 65 7.64 -6.32 -22.17
N TYR A 66 6.98 -6.78 -21.11
CA TYR A 66 7.56 -7.83 -20.25
C TYR A 66 7.88 -9.12 -21.02
N ARG A 67 7.06 -9.45 -22.04
CA ARG A 67 7.24 -10.65 -22.88
C ARG A 67 8.42 -10.57 -23.83
N ASP A 68 8.96 -9.37 -24.06
CA ASP A 68 10.12 -9.14 -24.91
C ASP A 68 11.43 -9.19 -24.09
N GLU A 69 11.35 -9.24 -22.76
CA GLU A 69 12.52 -9.30 -21.89
C GLU A 69 13.27 -10.63 -22.05
N LYS A 70 14.60 -10.56 -22.03
CA LYS A 70 15.46 -11.74 -22.19
C LYS A 70 15.15 -12.78 -21.11
N GLY A 71 14.82 -14.01 -21.54
CA GLY A 71 14.51 -15.13 -20.64
C GLY A 71 13.04 -15.24 -20.24
N VAL A 72 12.17 -14.35 -20.73
CA VAL A 72 10.72 -14.45 -20.54
C VAL A 72 10.10 -15.25 -21.69
N ARG A 73 9.16 -16.14 -21.39
CA ARG A 73 8.40 -16.87 -22.42
C ARG A 73 7.38 -15.94 -23.07
N ALA A 74 7.23 -16.00 -24.40
CA ALA A 74 6.27 -15.18 -25.13
C ALA A 74 4.81 -15.32 -24.63
N ALA A 75 4.43 -16.51 -24.16
CA ALA A 75 3.10 -16.77 -23.59
C ALA A 75 3.05 -16.58 -22.05
N SER A 76 4.02 -15.89 -21.44
CA SER A 76 4.08 -15.73 -20.00
C SER A 76 2.83 -15.02 -19.45
N ARG A 77 2.25 -15.62 -18.40
CA ARG A 77 1.17 -15.02 -17.61
C ARG A 77 1.68 -14.41 -16.30
N THR A 78 2.99 -14.39 -16.06
CA THR A 78 3.58 -13.84 -14.83
C THR A 78 3.20 -12.37 -14.68
N GLU A 79 2.64 -12.04 -13.53
CA GLU A 79 2.26 -10.67 -13.17
C GLU A 79 3.49 -9.83 -12.82
N THR A 80 3.45 -8.57 -13.24
CA THR A 80 4.43 -7.53 -12.87
C THR A 80 3.77 -6.40 -12.08
N TYR A 81 2.45 -6.47 -11.93
CA TYR A 81 1.62 -5.61 -11.10
C TYR A 81 0.61 -6.48 -10.35
N ALA A 82 0.33 -6.14 -9.10
CA ALA A 82 -0.75 -6.73 -8.32
C ALA A 82 -1.39 -5.67 -7.41
N ALA A 83 -2.71 -5.64 -7.38
CA ALA A 83 -3.50 -4.92 -6.39
C ALA A 83 -4.48 -5.88 -5.70
N VAL A 84 -4.63 -5.75 -4.40
CA VAL A 84 -5.45 -6.63 -3.56
C VAL A 84 -6.18 -5.79 -2.53
N GLU A 85 -7.48 -6.04 -2.39
CA GLU A 85 -8.31 -5.58 -1.29
C GLU A 85 -8.38 -6.69 -0.22
N LEU A 86 -8.04 -6.35 1.02
CA LEU A 86 -8.10 -7.24 2.17
C LEU A 86 -9.01 -6.64 3.25
N GLY A 87 -9.71 -7.51 3.96
CA GLY A 87 -10.39 -7.16 5.22
C GLY A 87 -9.60 -7.69 6.41
N ILE A 88 -9.73 -7.04 7.57
CA ILE A 88 -9.20 -7.53 8.85
C ILE A 88 -10.38 -7.74 9.79
N ASP A 89 -10.65 -8.99 10.13
CA ASP A 89 -11.76 -9.40 10.98
C ASP A 89 -11.37 -9.31 12.45
N ASN A 90 -11.31 -8.06 12.95
CA ASN A 90 -11.18 -7.77 14.36
C ASN A 90 -11.97 -6.50 14.72
N TRP A 91 -12.10 -6.23 16.02
CA TRP A 91 -12.89 -5.10 16.51
C TRP A 91 -12.40 -3.73 15.99
N ARG A 92 -11.09 -3.53 15.89
CA ARG A 92 -10.48 -2.25 15.46
C ARG A 92 -10.74 -1.94 13.98
N TRP A 93 -10.66 -2.96 13.13
CA TRP A 93 -10.65 -2.81 11.67
C TRP A 93 -11.92 -3.32 10.98
N ALA A 94 -12.95 -3.69 11.74
CA ALA A 94 -14.24 -4.09 11.21
C ALA A 94 -14.78 -3.07 10.18
N GLY A 95 -15.00 -3.54 8.95
CA GLY A 95 -15.51 -2.72 7.84
C GLY A 95 -14.51 -1.72 7.25
N VAL A 96 -13.23 -1.80 7.60
CA VAL A 96 -12.16 -0.97 7.01
C VAL A 96 -11.41 -1.77 5.96
N PRO A 97 -11.53 -1.44 4.65
CA PRO A 97 -10.78 -2.12 3.61
C PRO A 97 -9.31 -1.69 3.59
N PHE A 98 -8.42 -2.66 3.39
CA PHE A 98 -6.99 -2.45 3.17
C PHE A 98 -6.66 -2.70 1.71
N TYR A 99 -6.28 -1.66 0.98
CA TYR A 99 -5.84 -1.80 -0.41
C TYR A 99 -4.32 -1.82 -0.50
N LEU A 100 -3.82 -2.91 -1.04
CA LEU A 100 -2.41 -3.15 -1.27
C LEU A 100 -2.15 -3.07 -2.78
N ARG A 101 -1.10 -2.38 -3.20
CA ARG A 101 -0.64 -2.45 -4.59
C ARG A 101 0.87 -2.47 -4.71
N THR A 102 1.35 -3.13 -5.74
CA THR A 102 2.77 -3.18 -6.11
C THR A 102 2.88 -3.35 -7.61
N GLY A 103 3.92 -2.78 -8.21
CA GLY A 103 4.16 -2.92 -9.63
C GLY A 103 5.58 -2.58 -10.03
N LYS A 104 5.99 -3.11 -11.18
CA LYS A 104 7.20 -2.73 -11.90
C LYS A 104 6.84 -1.78 -13.04
N ARG A 105 7.84 -1.07 -13.57
CA ARG A 105 7.65 -0.11 -14.69
C ARG A 105 6.52 0.91 -14.45
N LEU A 106 6.28 1.27 -13.19
CA LEU A 106 5.41 2.38 -12.81
C LEU A 106 6.14 3.72 -13.05
N PRO A 107 5.46 4.88 -13.01
CA PRO A 107 6.08 6.15 -13.41
C PRO A 107 7.22 6.57 -12.48
N ARG A 108 7.22 6.08 -11.23
CA ARG A 108 8.22 6.38 -10.20
C ARG A 108 8.36 5.25 -9.20
N ARG A 109 9.56 5.13 -8.61
CA ARG A 109 9.79 4.27 -7.44
C ARG A 109 9.22 4.96 -6.21
N VAL A 110 8.31 4.30 -5.52
CA VAL A 110 7.72 4.81 -4.28
C VAL A 110 7.24 3.64 -3.41
N THR A 111 7.48 3.76 -2.11
CA THR A 111 6.91 2.95 -1.04
C THR A 111 6.26 3.91 -0.07
N GLU A 112 4.94 3.87 0.02
CA GLU A 112 4.17 4.73 0.91
C GLU A 112 3.01 3.98 1.55
N ILE A 113 2.56 4.50 2.68
CA ILE A 113 1.33 4.10 3.36
C ILE A 113 0.45 5.33 3.43
N ALA A 114 -0.81 5.20 3.02
CA ALA A 114 -1.79 6.27 3.10
C ALA A 114 -3.00 5.82 3.91
N ILE A 115 -3.32 6.59 4.95
CA ILE A 115 -4.49 6.39 5.80
C ILE A 115 -5.48 7.50 5.47
N GLU A 116 -6.56 7.12 4.81
CA GLU A 116 -7.67 8.02 4.49
C GLU A 116 -8.73 7.95 5.58
N PHE A 117 -9.02 9.08 6.21
CA PHE A 117 -10.01 9.16 7.28
C PHE A 117 -11.43 9.20 6.70
N LYS A 118 -12.43 8.81 7.49
CA LYS A 118 -13.83 9.00 7.09
C LYS A 118 -14.13 10.50 6.96
N GLN A 119 -14.93 10.86 5.96
CA GLN A 119 -15.46 12.21 5.86
C GLN A 119 -16.33 12.51 7.09
N VAL A 120 -16.25 13.73 7.60
CA VAL A 120 -17.05 14.16 8.74
C VAL A 120 -18.54 14.13 8.37
N PRO A 121 -19.41 13.47 9.16
CA PRO A 121 -20.81 13.26 8.79
C PRO A 121 -21.66 14.53 8.85
N HIS A 122 -21.25 15.51 9.65
CA HIS A 122 -21.97 16.79 9.80
C HIS A 122 -21.07 17.95 9.41
N LEU A 123 -21.51 18.70 8.42
CA LEU A 123 -20.84 19.87 7.90
C LEU A 123 -21.61 21.10 8.39
N MET A 124 -21.15 21.76 9.45
CA MET A 124 -21.74 23.03 9.92
C MET A 124 -21.64 24.16 8.89
N PHE A 125 -20.88 23.93 7.80
CA PHE A 125 -20.60 24.90 6.75
C PHE A 125 -21.37 24.63 5.43
N GLN A 126 -22.39 23.75 5.43
CA GLN A 126 -23.18 23.43 4.20
C GLN A 126 -23.78 24.66 3.51
N SER A 127 -23.99 25.76 4.24
CA SER A 127 -24.47 27.03 3.70
C SER A 127 -23.40 27.86 2.97
N ILE A 128 -22.17 27.35 2.86
CA ILE A 128 -21.00 28.10 2.41
C ILE A 128 -20.38 27.43 1.17
N GLY A 129 -21.11 27.49 0.05
CA GLY A 129 -20.63 27.12 -1.29
C GLY A 129 -20.25 25.64 -1.47
N ASP A 130 -19.75 25.31 -2.68
CA ASP A 130 -19.25 23.97 -3.02
C ASP A 130 -18.10 23.57 -2.09
N LEU A 131 -18.44 22.83 -1.05
CA LEU A 131 -17.51 22.19 -0.14
C LEU A 131 -16.98 20.92 -0.81
N ASP A 132 -15.95 21.07 -1.65
CA ASP A 132 -15.14 19.92 -2.09
C ASP A 132 -14.26 19.43 -0.93
N LEU A 133 -14.93 18.85 0.07
CA LEU A 133 -14.30 18.34 1.28
C LEU A 133 -13.76 16.94 1.01
N THR A 134 -12.56 16.93 0.44
CA THR A 134 -11.77 15.70 0.34
C THR A 134 -11.46 15.17 1.75
N PRO A 135 -11.51 13.85 1.98
CA PRO A 135 -11.11 13.26 3.24
C PRO A 135 -9.72 13.69 3.71
N ASN A 136 -9.51 13.75 5.02
CA ASN A 136 -8.17 13.92 5.57
C ASN A 136 -7.32 12.69 5.23
N VAL A 137 -6.03 12.90 4.96
CA VAL A 137 -5.11 11.80 4.63
C VAL A 137 -3.78 11.98 5.36
N ILE A 138 -3.35 10.96 6.10
CA ILE A 138 -1.97 10.85 6.58
C ILE A 138 -1.21 9.96 5.60
N THR A 139 -0.10 10.46 5.07
CA THR A 139 0.79 9.73 4.17
C THR A 139 2.15 9.56 4.85
N MET A 140 2.60 8.32 4.99
CA MET A 140 3.95 7.96 5.46
C MET A 140 4.76 7.50 4.25
N ARG A 141 5.77 8.27 3.87
CA ARG A 141 6.72 7.94 2.80
C ARG A 141 7.86 7.15 3.42
N ILE A 142 8.03 5.90 2.95
CA ILE A 142 9.07 4.99 3.40
C ILE A 142 10.30 5.09 2.50
N GLN A 143 10.12 5.24 1.19
CA GLN A 143 11.20 5.51 0.24
C GLN A 143 10.63 5.90 -1.14
N PRO A 144 11.26 6.82 -1.90
CA PRO A 144 12.25 7.79 -1.46
C PRO A 144 11.60 8.91 -0.62
N ASP A 145 12.42 9.87 -0.19
CA ASP A 145 11.98 11.09 0.51
C ASP A 145 11.21 10.78 1.79
N GLU A 146 11.89 10.09 2.71
CA GLU A 146 11.34 9.62 3.98
C GLU A 146 10.69 10.78 4.73
N GLY A 147 9.45 10.58 5.18
CA GLY A 147 8.71 11.64 5.83
C GLY A 147 7.23 11.37 5.99
N ILE A 148 6.54 12.33 6.58
CA ILE A 148 5.11 12.24 6.87
C ILE A 148 4.43 13.48 6.29
N ALA A 149 3.27 13.28 5.65
CA ALA A 149 2.43 14.38 5.18
C ALA A 149 1.01 14.22 5.71
N LEU A 150 0.41 15.32 6.18
CA LEU A 150 -1.00 15.39 6.57
C LEU A 150 -1.73 16.35 5.62
N LYS A 151 -2.72 15.82 4.89
CA LYS A 151 -3.64 16.61 4.06
C LYS A 151 -4.95 16.80 4.81
N PHE A 152 -5.41 18.04 4.95
CA PHE A 152 -6.67 18.39 5.63
C PHE A 152 -7.23 19.70 5.08
N ALA A 153 -8.50 20.00 5.34
CA ALA A 153 -9.12 21.25 4.92
C ALA A 153 -8.82 22.41 5.90
N ALA A 154 -8.48 23.58 5.38
CA ALA A 154 -8.30 24.80 6.17
C ALA A 154 -9.02 25.99 5.51
N LYS A 155 -9.39 26.99 6.31
CA LYS A 155 -9.99 28.24 5.82
C LYS A 155 -8.93 29.03 5.04
N VAL A 156 -9.28 29.44 3.82
CA VAL A 156 -8.50 30.41 3.05
C VAL A 156 -8.49 31.75 3.81
N PRO A 157 -7.33 32.35 4.09
CA PRO A 157 -7.26 33.68 4.69
C PRO A 157 -8.06 34.69 3.86
N GLY A 158 -9.02 35.37 4.51
CA GLY A 158 -9.91 36.31 3.83
C GLY A 158 -11.27 36.48 4.51
N PRO A 159 -12.08 37.43 4.00
CA PRO A 159 -13.41 37.74 4.52
C PRO A 159 -14.44 36.67 4.17
N THR A 160 -14.25 35.95 3.06
CA THR A 160 -15.10 34.85 2.64
C THR A 160 -14.73 33.57 3.39
N THR A 161 -15.73 32.81 3.82
CA THR A 161 -15.50 31.46 4.33
C THR A 161 -15.36 30.53 3.12
N GLN A 162 -14.14 30.16 2.77
CA GLN A 162 -13.87 29.13 1.78
C GLN A 162 -12.88 28.15 2.39
N LEU A 163 -13.16 26.85 2.30
CA LEU A 163 -12.22 25.81 2.71
C LEU A 163 -11.43 25.31 1.50
N ARG A 164 -10.15 25.04 1.70
CA ARG A 164 -9.30 24.37 0.71
C ARG A 164 -8.43 23.31 1.37
N PRO A 165 -8.08 22.24 0.66
CA PRO A 165 -7.11 21.29 1.16
C PRO A 165 -5.73 21.95 1.28
N VAL A 166 -5.14 21.87 2.46
CA VAL A 166 -3.75 22.24 2.75
C VAL A 166 -2.97 20.98 3.12
N ARG A 167 -1.64 21.08 3.03
CA ARG A 167 -0.72 19.97 3.29
C ARG A 167 0.36 20.44 4.27
N MET A 168 0.53 19.70 5.36
CA MET A 168 1.70 19.81 6.24
C MET A 168 2.68 18.69 5.88
N ASP A 169 3.94 19.03 5.66
CA ASP A 169 4.99 18.10 5.30
C ASP A 169 6.12 18.09 6.33
N PHE A 170 6.50 16.88 6.72
CA PHE A 170 7.74 16.57 7.40
C PHE A 170 8.60 15.70 6.49
N LEU A 171 9.88 16.04 6.38
CA LEU A 171 10.88 15.35 5.56
C LEU A 171 12.13 15.10 6.41
N TYR A 172 12.59 13.86 6.47
CA TYR A 172 13.79 13.49 7.24
C TYR A 172 15.04 14.19 6.70
N GLY A 173 15.24 14.16 5.38
CA GLY A 173 16.44 14.73 4.75
C GLY A 173 16.63 16.22 5.03
N THR A 174 15.54 17.01 5.10
CA THR A 174 15.63 18.44 5.42
C THR A 174 15.75 18.71 6.93
N SER A 175 15.23 17.82 7.76
CA SER A 175 15.14 18.04 9.21
C SER A 175 16.39 17.56 9.96
N PHE A 176 17.03 16.50 9.47
CA PHE A 176 18.17 15.88 10.15
C PHE A 176 19.47 15.90 9.32
N GLY A 177 19.43 16.23 8.03
CA GLY A 177 20.62 16.45 7.19
C GLY A 177 21.47 15.21 6.88
N GLU A 178 21.25 14.09 7.57
CA GLU A 178 21.93 12.82 7.35
C GLU A 178 20.96 11.78 6.77
N ALA A 179 21.42 11.03 5.77
CA ALA A 179 20.75 9.81 5.37
C ALA A 179 20.88 8.80 6.51
N GLY A 180 19.77 8.15 6.89
CA GLY A 180 19.81 7.07 7.87
C GLY A 180 20.76 5.94 7.42
N PRO A 181 21.21 5.09 8.36
CA PRO A 181 22.08 3.96 8.03
C PRO A 181 21.40 3.06 6.98
N ASP A 182 22.21 2.40 6.15
CA ASP A 182 21.67 1.48 5.15
C ASP A 182 20.88 0.35 5.85
N ALA A 183 19.85 -0.16 5.18
CA ALA A 183 19.00 -1.21 5.74
C ALA A 183 19.81 -2.44 6.17
N TYR A 184 20.87 -2.82 5.44
CA TYR A 184 21.73 -3.94 5.81
C TYR A 184 22.65 -3.64 6.98
N GLU A 185 23.15 -2.41 7.12
CA GLU A 185 23.97 -2.00 8.28
C GLU A 185 23.16 -2.15 9.56
N ARG A 186 21.91 -1.68 9.53
CA ARG A 186 20.98 -1.80 10.66
C ARG A 186 20.70 -3.26 11.00
N LEU A 187 20.35 -4.08 10.01
CA LEU A 187 20.03 -5.50 10.23
C LEU A 187 21.25 -6.28 10.75
N LEU A 188 22.45 -5.99 10.25
CA LEU A 188 23.67 -6.65 10.72
C LEU A 188 23.96 -6.30 12.18
N LEU A 189 23.82 -5.02 12.56
CA LEU A 189 23.97 -4.59 13.93
C LEU A 189 22.94 -5.27 14.85
N ASP A 190 21.66 -5.28 14.47
CA ASP A 190 20.61 -5.93 15.26
C ASP A 190 20.87 -7.43 15.41
N ALA A 191 21.40 -8.10 14.38
CA ALA A 191 21.82 -9.50 14.46
C ALA A 191 22.98 -9.73 15.45
N MET A 192 23.97 -8.82 15.48
CA MET A 192 25.09 -8.87 16.44
C MET A 192 24.64 -8.61 17.88
N LEU A 193 23.65 -7.74 18.07
CA LEU A 193 23.06 -7.43 19.38
C LEU A 193 22.03 -8.47 19.83
N GLY A 194 21.65 -9.41 18.96
CA GLY A 194 20.62 -10.40 19.23
C GLY A 194 19.21 -9.79 19.32
N ASP A 195 18.97 -8.63 18.71
CA ASP A 195 17.66 -7.98 18.65
C ASP A 195 16.85 -8.52 17.45
N PRO A 196 15.76 -9.28 17.70
CA PRO A 196 15.00 -9.89 16.62
C PRO A 196 13.86 -8.99 16.09
N THR A 197 13.77 -7.72 16.55
CA THR A 197 12.62 -6.83 16.29
C THR A 197 12.35 -6.61 14.80
N LEU A 198 13.41 -6.44 13.99
CA LEU A 198 13.29 -6.23 12.54
C LEU A 198 13.29 -7.53 11.72
N PHE A 199 13.35 -8.70 12.37
CA PHE A 199 13.39 -9.99 11.70
C PHE A 199 12.03 -10.70 11.74
N ALA A 200 11.59 -11.17 10.57
CA ALA A 200 10.38 -11.98 10.47
C ALA A 200 10.55 -13.30 11.24
N ARG A 201 9.62 -13.60 12.14
CA ARG A 201 9.59 -14.90 12.84
C ARG A 201 8.98 -15.97 11.94
N ARG A 202 9.28 -17.24 12.20
CA ARG A 202 8.80 -18.37 11.41
C ARG A 202 7.27 -18.36 11.21
N ASP A 203 6.53 -18.17 12.29
CA ASP A 203 5.06 -18.12 12.27
C ASP A 203 4.51 -16.91 11.51
N GLU A 204 5.20 -15.76 11.51
CA GLU A 204 4.89 -14.60 10.68
C GLU A 204 4.98 -14.97 9.19
N VAL A 205 6.07 -15.65 8.79
CA VAL A 205 6.30 -16.08 7.40
C VAL A 205 5.26 -17.13 6.97
N GLU A 206 4.98 -18.13 7.81
CA GLU A 206 3.98 -19.17 7.54
C GLU A 206 2.56 -18.57 7.41
N THR A 207 2.20 -17.62 8.28
CA THR A 207 0.91 -16.92 8.22
C THR A 207 0.79 -16.09 6.93
N ALA A 208 1.84 -15.37 6.55
CA ALA A 208 1.88 -14.60 5.30
C ALA A 208 1.72 -15.48 4.06
N TRP A 209 2.30 -16.68 4.04
CA TRP A 209 2.08 -17.65 2.96
C TRP A 209 0.65 -18.18 2.94
N THR A 210 0.12 -18.56 4.10
CA THR A 210 -1.27 -19.04 4.23
C THR A 210 -2.29 -18.01 3.73
N LEU A 211 -1.99 -16.72 3.92
CA LEU A 211 -2.81 -15.61 3.44
C LEU A 211 -2.76 -15.44 1.93
N MET A 212 -1.57 -15.55 1.33
CA MET A 212 -1.41 -15.33 -0.11
C MET A 212 -1.82 -16.54 -0.94
N GLN A 213 -1.72 -17.76 -0.39
CA GLN A 213 -1.95 -19.00 -1.13
C GLN A 213 -3.33 -19.03 -1.82
N PRO A 214 -4.46 -18.69 -1.18
CA PRO A 214 -5.76 -18.71 -1.84
C PRO A 214 -5.89 -17.71 -3.01
N ILE A 215 -5.13 -16.60 -2.97
CA ILE A 215 -5.07 -15.64 -4.08
C ILE A 215 -4.30 -16.25 -5.26
N LEU A 216 -3.16 -16.88 -4.97
CA LEU A 216 -2.33 -17.52 -5.98
C LEU A 216 -3.06 -18.70 -6.64
N ASP A 217 -3.69 -19.56 -5.84
CA ASP A 217 -4.48 -20.69 -6.32
C ASP A 217 -5.66 -20.19 -7.18
N GLY A 218 -6.40 -19.19 -6.71
CA GLY A 218 -7.50 -18.61 -7.47
C GLY A 218 -7.06 -17.95 -8.78
N TRP A 219 -5.85 -17.40 -8.84
CA TRP A 219 -5.27 -16.86 -10.08
C TRP A 219 -4.89 -17.91 -11.12
N ASP A 220 -4.59 -19.13 -10.67
CA ASP A 220 -4.23 -20.25 -11.54
C ASP A 220 -5.46 -21.06 -11.96
N GLU A 221 -6.42 -21.25 -11.05
CA GLU A 221 -7.63 -22.07 -11.26
C GLU A 221 -8.76 -21.32 -11.98
N LEU A 222 -8.92 -20.03 -11.71
CA LEU A 222 -9.98 -19.22 -12.32
C LEU A 222 -9.48 -18.56 -13.60
N PRO A 223 -10.38 -18.21 -14.55
CA PRO A 223 -10.04 -17.44 -15.74
C PRO A 223 -9.74 -15.96 -15.41
N THR A 224 -8.91 -15.69 -14.40
CA THR A 224 -8.47 -14.35 -14.00
C THR A 224 -7.58 -13.77 -15.10
N PRO A 225 -8.00 -12.69 -15.79
CA PRO A 225 -7.17 -12.08 -16.82
C PRO A 225 -5.94 -11.40 -16.23
N VAL A 226 -4.83 -11.46 -16.98
CA VAL A 226 -3.67 -10.61 -16.71
C VAL A 226 -3.87 -9.32 -17.49
N TYR A 227 -4.16 -8.23 -16.79
CA TYR A 227 -4.50 -6.97 -17.44
C TYR A 227 -3.25 -6.25 -17.95
N PRO A 228 -3.19 -5.86 -19.23
CA PRO A 228 -2.06 -5.08 -19.73
C PRO A 228 -2.07 -3.68 -19.11
N TYR A 229 -0.88 -3.10 -18.96
CA TYR A 229 -0.73 -1.69 -18.63
C TYR A 229 0.51 -1.12 -19.29
N GLU A 230 0.42 0.11 -19.78
CA GLU A 230 1.56 0.76 -20.42
C GLU A 230 2.69 1.00 -19.41
N SER A 231 3.93 0.70 -19.78
CA SER A 231 5.08 1.08 -18.96
C SER A 231 5.12 2.59 -18.76
N GLY A 232 5.25 3.04 -17.51
CA GLY A 232 5.16 4.45 -17.14
C GLY A 232 3.78 4.89 -16.68
N SER A 233 2.76 4.03 -16.74
CA SER A 233 1.44 4.25 -16.14
C SER A 233 1.37 3.73 -14.70
N TRP A 234 0.33 4.12 -13.94
CA TRP A 234 0.11 3.68 -12.56
C TRP A 234 -0.50 2.26 -12.42
N GLY A 235 -0.41 1.45 -13.47
CA GLY A 235 -0.98 0.10 -13.53
C GLY A 235 -2.26 0.03 -14.37
N PRO A 236 -2.91 -1.14 -14.41
CA PRO A 236 -4.08 -1.38 -15.26
C PRO A 236 -5.31 -0.61 -14.75
N SER A 237 -6.17 -0.15 -15.66
CA SER A 237 -7.43 0.55 -15.33
C SER A 237 -8.36 -0.26 -14.42
N LYS A 238 -8.27 -1.59 -14.47
CA LYS A 238 -8.98 -2.50 -13.56
C LYS A 238 -8.60 -2.28 -12.09
N ALA A 239 -7.36 -1.89 -11.80
CA ALA A 239 -6.92 -1.58 -10.45
C ALA A 239 -7.59 -0.31 -9.91
N ASP A 240 -7.83 0.70 -10.75
CA ASP A 240 -8.63 1.86 -10.35
C ASP A 240 -10.10 1.47 -10.14
N ALA A 241 -10.64 0.58 -10.97
CA ALA A 241 -12.01 0.10 -10.82
C ALA A 241 -12.22 -0.67 -9.50
N LEU A 242 -11.18 -1.33 -8.97
CA LEU A 242 -11.20 -1.95 -7.64
C LEU A 242 -11.50 -0.90 -6.55
N MET A 243 -10.78 0.23 -6.54
CA MET A 243 -10.98 1.31 -5.57
C MET A 243 -12.32 2.05 -5.73
N ARG A 244 -12.76 2.25 -6.98
CA ARG A 244 -13.99 3.02 -7.27
C ARG A 244 -15.26 2.34 -6.77
N ARG A 245 -15.25 1.03 -6.53
CA ARG A 245 -16.38 0.32 -5.90
C ARG A 245 -16.75 0.91 -4.54
N ASP A 246 -15.74 1.36 -3.80
CA ASP A 246 -15.90 1.99 -2.49
C ASP A 246 -15.81 3.52 -2.57
N ARG A 247 -15.94 4.09 -3.78
CA ARG A 247 -15.83 5.53 -4.08
C ARG A 247 -14.48 6.13 -3.66
N ARG A 248 -13.42 5.33 -3.79
CA ARG A 248 -12.05 5.73 -3.49
C ARG A 248 -11.21 5.79 -4.76
N GLU A 249 -10.08 6.46 -4.67
CA GLU A 249 -9.11 6.51 -5.74
C GLU A 249 -7.71 6.21 -5.21
N TRP A 250 -6.89 5.58 -6.04
CA TRP A 250 -5.49 5.43 -5.71
C TRP A 250 -4.82 6.79 -5.67
N ARG A 251 -3.98 7.00 -4.65
CA ARG A 251 -3.04 8.11 -4.68
C ARG A 251 -2.15 8.00 -5.91
N ARG A 252 -1.74 9.15 -6.45
CA ARG A 252 -0.68 9.26 -7.45
C ARG A 252 0.43 10.05 -6.78
N PRO A 253 1.35 9.32 -6.12
CA PRO A 253 2.39 9.93 -5.33
C PRO A 253 3.16 10.95 -6.15
#